data_AF-A0A2S8ZPZ8-F1
#
_entry.id   AF-A0A2S8ZPZ8-F1
#
_cell.length_a   1.000
_cell.length_b   1.000
_cell.length_c   1.000
_cell.angle_alpha   90.00
_cell.angle_beta   90.00
_cell.angle_gamma   90.00
#
_symmetry.space_group_name_H-M   'P 1'
#
loop_
_entity.id
_entity.type
_entity.pdbx_description
1 polymer ?
#
loop_
_entity_poly.entity_id
_entity_poly.type
_entity_poly.pdbx_seq_one_letter_code
_entity_poly.pdbx_strand_id
1 'polypeptide(L)'
;METLELKNPEFGTEAIGNKLADLVSLRKERTNPLVAAGHMDHDIGIMFMFQAKKGVLSNSGAASKLVNPFLNSYSVDISTFETLFNTFSPQGKGIKFEFIFISQQDYIKYTGSTNVSTGATEFLYFVATPLDHNDSAMGHYIIFNLGHKFEASMDFISPEERRTLHDNYLSSQFYSNMNAYRAPLMQAEGIYYTWADINKILNERNIDGRLYKEVQFFLGEVIELDIIREYFRDNPYYIFDDVAYAAAYGGNEKRLTTIGKYLPDDLVGKEVFFDMGSLYP
;
A
#
# COMPACT_ATOMS: atom_id res chain seq x y z
N MET A 1 -16.95 6.23 27.68
CA MET A 1 -15.75 6.71 26.97
C MET A 1 -14.85 5.49 26.90
N GLU A 2 -15.02 4.69 25.86
CA GLU A 2 -14.30 3.42 25.73
C GLU A 2 -12.83 3.71 25.44
N THR A 3 -11.99 3.12 26.27
CA THR A 3 -10.55 3.11 26.16
C THR A 3 -10.14 2.46 24.84
N LEU A 4 -9.47 3.24 24.00
CA LEU A 4 -8.66 2.77 22.87
C LEU A 4 -7.89 1.53 23.30
N GLU A 5 -8.24 0.38 22.72
CA GLU A 5 -7.50 -0.86 22.89
C GLU A 5 -6.03 -0.60 22.53
N LEU A 6 -5.16 -0.77 23.53
CA LEU A 6 -3.72 -0.78 23.33
C LEU A 6 -3.39 -1.87 22.32
N LYS A 7 -2.91 -1.42 21.16
CA LYS A 7 -2.43 -2.22 20.03
C LYS A 7 -1.47 -3.31 20.49
N ASN A 8 -1.67 -4.51 19.95
CA ASN A 8 -0.79 -5.66 20.14
C ASN A 8 0.67 -5.28 19.82
N PRO A 9 1.63 -5.62 20.70
CA PRO A 9 3.04 -5.27 20.53
C PRO A 9 3.69 -5.88 19.28
N GLU A 10 3.10 -6.93 18.67
CA GLU A 10 3.65 -7.57 17.46
C GLU A 10 3.42 -6.77 16.16
N PHE A 11 2.43 -5.86 16.11
CA PHE A 11 2.09 -5.16 14.86
C PHE A 11 2.42 -3.66 14.88
N GLY A 12 2.89 -3.12 16.02
CA GLY A 12 3.19 -1.70 16.15
C GLY A 12 2.00 -0.78 15.85
N THR A 13 2.16 0.52 16.08
CA THR A 13 1.21 1.53 15.58
C THR A 13 1.34 1.72 14.07
N GLU A 14 2.46 1.30 13.49
CA GLU A 14 2.89 1.60 12.13
C GLU A 14 2.33 0.66 11.06
N ALA A 15 1.93 -0.57 11.40
CA ALA A 15 1.45 -1.55 10.43
C ALA A 15 -0.07 -1.53 10.22
N ILE A 16 -0.81 -0.46 10.52
CA ILE A 16 -2.28 -0.54 10.58
C ILE A 16 -2.95 0.31 9.50
N GLY A 17 -3.69 -0.37 8.61
CA GLY A 17 -4.78 0.14 7.79
C GLY A 17 -4.49 1.35 6.91
N ASN A 18 -5.57 2.04 6.49
CA ASN A 18 -5.46 3.23 5.65
C ASN A 18 -5.02 4.45 6.47
N LYS A 19 -3.74 4.81 6.36
CA LYS A 19 -3.15 5.93 7.10
C LYS A 19 -3.46 7.32 6.55
N LEU A 20 -3.96 7.41 5.31
CA LEU A 20 -4.46 8.66 4.73
C LEU A 20 -5.94 8.91 5.02
N ALA A 21 -6.66 7.94 5.61
CA ALA A 21 -8.07 8.11 5.94
C ALA A 21 -8.28 9.25 6.94
N ASP A 22 -9.28 10.09 6.66
CA ASP A 22 -9.81 11.10 7.58
C ASP A 22 -8.79 12.17 8.05
N LEU A 23 -7.62 12.28 7.40
CA LEU A 23 -6.61 13.31 7.73
C LEU A 23 -7.06 14.72 7.34
N VAL A 24 -8.01 14.82 6.42
CA VAL A 24 -8.46 16.10 5.88
C VAL A 24 -9.96 16.26 6.04
N SER A 25 -10.38 17.40 6.59
CA SER A 25 -11.79 17.78 6.70
C SER A 25 -12.04 19.19 6.16
N LEU A 26 -13.26 19.44 5.70
CA LEU A 26 -13.66 20.76 5.20
C LEU A 26 -13.89 21.75 6.36
N ARG A 27 -13.36 22.98 6.24
CA ARG A 27 -13.78 24.09 7.12
C ARG A 27 -15.18 24.54 6.72
N LYS A 28 -16.18 24.07 7.46
CA LYS A 28 -17.61 24.36 7.23
C LYS A 28 -17.96 25.86 7.18
N GLU A 29 -17.09 26.73 7.70
CA GLU A 29 -17.27 28.18 7.74
C GLU A 29 -16.83 28.92 6.45
N ARG A 30 -16.19 28.24 5.49
CA ARG A 30 -15.71 28.85 4.24
C ARG A 30 -16.48 28.32 3.03
N THR A 31 -17.13 29.21 2.28
CA THR A 31 -18.11 28.86 1.23
C THR A 31 -17.59 28.94 -0.21
N ASN A 32 -16.35 29.39 -0.46
CA ASN A 32 -15.77 29.53 -1.80
C ASN A 32 -14.32 29.01 -1.83
N PRO A 33 -14.07 27.70 -1.97
CA PRO A 33 -12.71 27.18 -2.03
C PRO A 33 -11.98 27.68 -3.29
N LEU A 34 -10.69 28.03 -3.16
CA LEU A 34 -9.82 28.43 -4.28
C LEU A 34 -9.58 27.27 -5.27
N VAL A 35 -9.74 26.03 -4.82
CA VAL A 35 -9.61 24.80 -5.60
C VAL A 35 -10.96 24.08 -5.53
N ALA A 36 -11.60 23.84 -6.68
CA ALA A 36 -12.87 23.12 -6.74
C ALA A 36 -12.74 21.77 -6.02
N ALA A 37 -13.73 21.43 -5.20
CA ALA A 37 -13.74 20.21 -4.39
C ALA A 37 -13.44 18.97 -5.24
N GLY A 38 -12.22 18.46 -5.08
CA GLY A 38 -11.69 17.24 -5.69
C GLY A 38 -10.54 16.76 -4.79
N HIS A 39 -10.93 16.14 -3.67
CA HIS A 39 -10.16 15.26 -2.78
C HIS A 39 -8.72 15.70 -2.44
N MET A 40 -8.51 16.45 -1.35
CA MET A 40 -7.16 16.73 -0.83
C MET A 40 -6.36 15.45 -0.49
N ASP A 41 -7.03 14.34 -0.17
CA ASP A 41 -6.39 13.03 0.01
C ASP A 41 -5.77 12.51 -1.30
N HIS A 42 -6.40 12.83 -2.45
CA HIS A 42 -5.82 12.60 -3.77
C HIS A 42 -4.55 13.43 -3.96
N ASP A 43 -4.55 14.70 -3.54
CA ASP A 43 -3.35 15.54 -3.66
C ASP A 43 -2.22 15.05 -2.76
N ILE A 44 -2.49 14.65 -1.52
CA ILE A 44 -1.49 14.04 -0.63
C ILE A 44 -0.94 12.74 -1.26
N GLY A 45 -1.81 11.85 -1.73
CA GLY A 45 -1.40 10.61 -2.40
C GLY A 45 -0.51 10.85 -3.63
N ILE A 46 -0.87 11.83 -4.47
CA ILE A 46 -0.05 12.25 -5.62
C ILE A 46 1.29 12.84 -5.17
N MET A 47 1.30 13.67 -4.13
CA MET A 47 2.54 14.24 -3.59
C MET A 47 3.47 13.13 -3.12
N PHE A 48 2.97 12.12 -2.42
CA PHE A 48 3.77 10.96 -1.98
C PHE A 48 4.39 10.24 -3.18
N MET A 49 3.60 9.94 -4.22
CA MET A 49 4.09 9.29 -5.44
C MET A 49 5.14 10.12 -6.17
N PHE A 50 4.93 11.43 -6.26
CA PHE A 50 5.86 12.34 -6.93
C PHE A 50 7.17 12.48 -6.15
N GLN A 51 7.07 12.55 -4.82
CA GLN A 51 8.21 12.61 -3.92
C GLN A 51 9.06 11.33 -4.06
N ALA A 52 8.44 10.14 -4.13
CA ALA A 52 9.16 8.88 -4.35
C ALA A 52 9.95 8.88 -5.66
N LYS A 53 9.33 9.34 -6.76
CA LYS A 53 9.98 9.41 -8.09
C LYS A 53 11.18 10.35 -8.11
N LYS A 54 11.15 11.44 -7.32
CA LYS A 54 12.25 12.41 -7.21
C LYS A 54 13.29 12.07 -6.14
N GLY A 55 12.89 11.25 -5.16
CA GLY A 55 13.69 10.90 -4.00
C GLY A 55 14.27 9.51 -4.17
N VAL A 56 13.77 8.58 -3.37
CA VAL A 56 14.42 7.27 -3.23
C VAL A 56 14.35 6.41 -4.49
N LEU A 57 13.31 6.53 -5.32
CA LEU A 57 13.19 5.74 -6.56
C LEU A 57 14.12 6.24 -7.68
N SER A 58 14.47 7.53 -7.70
CA SER A 58 15.50 8.00 -8.64
C SER A 58 16.90 7.49 -8.30
N ASN A 59 17.12 7.12 -7.04
CA ASN A 59 18.41 6.62 -6.53
C ASN A 59 18.49 5.09 -6.50
N SER A 60 17.38 4.37 -6.61
CA SER A 60 17.33 2.93 -6.30
C SER A 60 17.49 1.97 -7.48
N GLY A 61 17.54 2.43 -8.74
CA GLY A 61 17.60 1.46 -9.86
C GLY A 61 17.91 1.93 -11.28
N ALA A 62 17.97 3.23 -11.60
CA ALA A 62 18.21 3.64 -12.99
C ALA A 62 19.68 3.50 -13.48
N ALA A 63 20.63 3.17 -12.59
CA ALA A 63 22.07 3.14 -12.91
C ALA A 63 22.66 1.73 -13.11
N SER A 64 22.01 0.66 -12.64
CA SER A 64 22.52 -0.72 -12.74
C SER A 64 21.71 -1.52 -13.76
N LYS A 65 22.28 -1.75 -14.95
CA LYS A 65 21.67 -2.60 -16.00
C LYS A 65 21.50 -4.08 -15.61
N LEU A 66 21.95 -4.50 -14.41
CA LEU A 66 21.99 -5.90 -13.98
C LEU A 66 20.79 -6.32 -13.12
N VAL A 67 20.09 -5.37 -12.48
CA VAL A 67 18.88 -5.63 -11.68
C VAL A 67 17.89 -4.51 -12.00
N ASN A 68 16.91 -4.81 -12.84
CA ASN A 68 15.89 -3.85 -13.28
C ASN A 68 14.55 -4.22 -12.65
N PRO A 69 14.27 -3.78 -11.40
CA PRO A 69 13.01 -4.11 -10.77
C PRO A 69 11.85 -3.33 -11.42
N PHE A 70 10.72 -3.99 -11.61
CA PHE A 70 9.50 -3.31 -12.04
C PHE A 70 8.81 -2.64 -10.84
N LEU A 71 8.96 -1.31 -10.72
CA LEU A 71 8.51 -0.50 -9.57
C LEU A 71 7.40 0.52 -9.90
N ASN A 72 6.86 0.50 -11.11
CA ASN A 72 5.98 1.57 -11.60
C ASN A 72 4.64 1.60 -10.89
N SER A 73 3.82 0.60 -11.16
CA SER A 73 2.47 0.49 -10.66
C SER A 73 1.98 -0.93 -10.88
N TYR A 74 1.13 -1.42 -10.00
CA TYR A 74 0.55 -2.74 -10.17
C TYR A 74 -0.95 -2.69 -9.90
N SER A 75 -1.74 -3.24 -10.82
CA SER A 75 -3.20 -3.34 -10.68
C SER A 75 -3.57 -4.67 -10.03
N VAL A 76 -4.51 -4.62 -9.08
CA VAL A 76 -5.12 -5.79 -8.46
C VAL A 76 -6.62 -5.67 -8.59
N ASP A 77 -7.26 -6.69 -9.15
CA ASP A 77 -8.72 -6.75 -9.24
C ASP A 77 -9.35 -6.78 -7.85
N ILE A 78 -10.43 -6.02 -7.66
CA ILE A 78 -11.24 -6.00 -6.43
C ILE A 78 -11.74 -7.40 -6.08
N SER A 79 -11.98 -8.27 -7.07
CA SER A 79 -12.36 -9.67 -6.84
C SER A 79 -11.31 -10.47 -6.07
N THR A 80 -10.03 -10.06 -6.09
CA THR A 80 -8.97 -10.64 -5.27
C THR A 80 -9.26 -10.41 -3.79
N PHE A 81 -9.50 -9.16 -3.42
CA PHE A 81 -9.87 -8.79 -2.05
C PHE A 81 -11.21 -9.41 -1.65
N GLU A 82 -12.16 -9.54 -2.59
CA GLU A 82 -13.47 -10.16 -2.33
C GLU A 82 -13.30 -11.65 -2.03
N THR A 83 -12.46 -12.35 -2.79
CA THR A 83 -12.14 -13.76 -2.57
C THR A 83 -11.51 -13.95 -1.19
N LEU A 84 -10.50 -13.14 -0.85
CA LEU A 84 -9.85 -13.17 0.47
C LEU A 84 -10.86 -12.90 1.60
N PHE A 85 -11.67 -11.86 1.48
CA PHE A 85 -12.68 -11.49 2.47
C PHE A 85 -13.71 -12.61 2.68
N ASN A 86 -14.34 -13.10 1.61
CA ASN A 86 -15.38 -14.13 1.71
C ASN A 86 -14.84 -15.46 2.25
N THR A 87 -13.56 -15.77 1.98
CA THR A 87 -12.95 -17.03 2.39
C THR A 87 -12.54 -17.01 3.87
N PHE A 88 -11.93 -15.91 4.32
CA PHE A 88 -11.24 -15.87 5.62
C PHE A 88 -11.92 -14.99 6.67
N SER A 89 -12.74 -14.00 6.30
CA SER A 89 -13.40 -13.12 7.28
C SER A 89 -14.32 -13.82 8.28
N PRO A 90 -15.00 -14.94 7.98
CA PRO A 90 -15.84 -15.62 8.97
C PRO A 90 -15.05 -16.27 10.11
N GLN A 91 -13.75 -16.47 9.95
CA GLN A 91 -12.88 -17.21 10.87
C GLN A 91 -11.69 -16.39 11.37
N GLY A 92 -11.57 -15.14 10.92
CA GLY A 92 -10.41 -14.31 11.18
C GLY A 92 -10.75 -12.86 11.48
N LYS A 93 -9.72 -12.09 11.83
CA LYS A 93 -9.88 -10.67 12.22
C LYS A 93 -9.32 -9.67 11.21
N GLY A 94 -8.43 -10.14 10.33
CA GLY A 94 -7.86 -9.31 9.28
C GLY A 94 -6.86 -10.06 8.42
N ILE A 95 -6.05 -9.28 7.72
CA ILE A 95 -5.08 -9.75 6.74
C ILE A 95 -3.81 -8.90 6.81
N LYS A 96 -2.64 -9.53 6.78
CA LYS A 96 -1.33 -8.88 6.68
C LYS A 96 -0.87 -8.92 5.22
N PHE A 97 -0.42 -7.79 4.68
CA PHE A 97 0.22 -7.69 3.38
C PHE A 97 1.72 -7.46 3.56
N GLU A 98 2.52 -8.35 3.01
CA GLU A 98 3.98 -8.25 2.99
C GLU A 98 4.47 -8.05 1.57
N PHE A 99 5.59 -7.37 1.39
CA PHE A 99 6.10 -7.01 0.07
C PHE A 99 7.33 -7.83 -0.20
N ILE A 100 7.39 -8.42 -1.38
CA ILE A 100 8.50 -9.27 -1.80
C ILE A 100 8.84 -8.99 -3.26
N PHE A 101 10.10 -9.20 -3.62
CA PHE A 101 10.49 -9.33 -5.01
C PHE A 101 10.37 -10.80 -5.41
N ILE A 102 9.76 -11.01 -6.57
CA ILE A 102 9.69 -12.33 -7.20
C ILE A 102 10.37 -12.21 -8.56
N SER A 103 11.24 -13.17 -8.87
CA SER A 103 11.90 -13.22 -10.16
C SER A 103 10.92 -13.59 -11.28
N GLN A 104 11.28 -13.32 -12.53
CA GLN A 104 10.49 -13.81 -13.66
C GLN A 104 10.34 -15.35 -13.64
N GLN A 105 11.35 -16.08 -13.17
CA GLN A 105 11.31 -17.54 -13.09
C GLN A 105 10.31 -18.03 -12.04
N ASP A 106 10.29 -17.37 -10.88
CA ASP A 106 9.33 -17.69 -9.82
C ASP A 106 7.90 -17.34 -10.26
N TYR A 107 7.71 -16.22 -10.97
CA TYR A 107 6.41 -15.90 -11.57
C TYR A 107 5.92 -17.02 -12.50
N ILE A 108 6.79 -17.52 -13.40
CA ILE A 108 6.46 -18.64 -14.29
C ILE A 108 6.18 -19.91 -13.49
N LYS A 109 6.96 -20.19 -12.43
CA LYS A 109 6.77 -21.34 -11.53
C LYS A 109 5.37 -21.34 -10.91
N TYR A 110 4.90 -20.19 -10.41
CA TYR A 110 3.62 -20.10 -9.71
C TYR A 110 2.41 -19.97 -10.65
N THR A 111 2.54 -19.23 -11.75
CA THR A 111 1.40 -18.92 -12.63
C THR A 111 1.33 -19.78 -13.89
N GLY A 112 2.43 -20.46 -14.25
CA GLY A 112 2.58 -21.13 -15.55
C GLY A 112 2.64 -20.18 -16.75
N SER A 113 2.56 -18.86 -16.53
CA SER A 113 2.53 -17.85 -17.59
C SER A 113 3.94 -17.40 -17.97
N THR A 114 4.31 -17.61 -19.24
CA THR A 114 5.57 -17.13 -19.82
C THR A 114 5.44 -15.76 -20.48
N ASN A 115 4.22 -15.20 -20.54
CA ASN A 115 3.90 -13.93 -21.21
C ASN A 115 4.21 -12.74 -20.30
N VAL A 116 5.49 -12.56 -19.96
CA VAL A 116 5.97 -11.40 -19.21
C VAL A 116 6.57 -10.39 -20.20
N SER A 117 5.77 -9.41 -20.64
CA SER A 117 6.17 -8.43 -21.67
C SER A 117 6.98 -7.26 -21.09
N THR A 118 8.03 -7.54 -20.33
CA THR A 118 8.88 -6.50 -19.72
C THR A 118 10.35 -6.91 -19.72
N GLY A 119 11.26 -5.94 -19.76
CA GLY A 119 12.71 -6.16 -19.57
C GLY A 119 13.15 -6.17 -18.11
N ALA A 120 12.21 -6.21 -17.16
CA ALA A 120 12.50 -6.34 -15.74
C ALA A 120 12.79 -7.80 -15.37
N THR A 121 13.72 -8.00 -14.43
CA THR A 121 14.14 -9.33 -13.95
C THR A 121 13.45 -9.73 -12.65
N GLU A 122 12.94 -8.74 -11.91
CA GLU A 122 12.27 -8.88 -10.63
C GLU A 122 11.07 -7.93 -10.58
N PHE A 123 10.03 -8.35 -9.88
CA PHE A 123 8.76 -7.62 -9.80
C PHE A 123 8.33 -7.58 -8.34
N LEU A 124 7.84 -6.43 -7.89
CA LEU A 124 7.31 -6.25 -6.54
C LEU A 124 5.89 -6.84 -6.47
N TYR A 125 5.65 -7.75 -5.53
CA TYR A 125 4.36 -8.40 -5.28
C TYR A 125 4.01 -8.44 -3.79
N PHE A 126 2.80 -8.88 -3.48
CA PHE A 126 2.24 -8.98 -2.12
C PHE A 126 2.13 -10.42 -1.71
N VAL A 127 2.51 -10.71 -0.48
CA VAL A 127 2.03 -11.88 0.24
C VAL A 127 0.90 -11.43 1.16
N ALA A 128 -0.31 -11.90 0.85
CA ALA A 128 -1.48 -11.82 1.69
C ALA A 128 -1.45 -12.95 2.74
N THR A 129 -1.51 -12.60 4.01
CA THR A 129 -1.55 -13.54 5.14
C THR A 129 -2.79 -13.25 5.99
N PRO A 130 -3.92 -13.92 5.74
CA PRO A 130 -5.10 -13.83 6.60
C PRO A 130 -4.77 -14.35 7.99
N LEU A 131 -5.29 -13.66 9.02
CA LEU A 131 -5.06 -13.98 10.43
C LEU A 131 -6.36 -14.41 11.09
N ASP A 132 -6.30 -15.52 11.84
CA ASP A 132 -7.41 -15.96 12.68
C ASP A 132 -7.61 -15.02 13.90
N HIS A 133 -8.61 -15.29 14.73
CA HIS A 133 -8.86 -14.48 15.93
C HIS A 133 -7.74 -14.52 16.98
N ASN A 134 -6.82 -15.49 16.89
CA ASN A 134 -5.68 -15.68 17.79
C ASN A 134 -4.35 -15.21 17.17
N ASP A 135 -4.38 -14.36 16.14
CA ASP A 135 -3.19 -13.88 15.41
C ASP A 135 -2.42 -14.98 14.66
N SER A 136 -3.00 -16.18 14.49
CA SER A 136 -2.36 -17.25 13.75
C SER A 136 -2.61 -17.12 12.25
N ALA A 137 -1.55 -17.29 11.46
CA ALA A 137 -1.64 -17.28 10.00
C ALA A 137 -2.50 -18.44 9.49
N MET A 138 -3.52 -18.13 8.69
CA MET A 138 -4.40 -19.11 8.05
C MET A 138 -3.89 -19.59 6.69
N GLY A 139 -2.72 -19.11 6.28
CA GLY A 139 -2.09 -19.36 4.99
C GLY A 139 -1.37 -18.12 4.46
N HIS A 140 -0.56 -18.30 3.43
CA HIS A 140 0.18 -17.23 2.76
C HIS A 140 -0.12 -17.31 1.27
N TYR A 141 -0.50 -16.19 0.67
CA TYR A 141 -1.00 -16.14 -0.70
C TYR A 141 -0.28 -15.05 -1.49
N ILE A 142 0.27 -15.37 -2.65
CA ILE A 142 0.89 -14.36 -3.51
C ILE A 142 -0.17 -13.71 -4.38
N ILE A 143 -0.21 -12.37 -4.40
CA ILE A 143 -1.05 -11.60 -5.31
C ILE A 143 -0.19 -11.13 -6.48
N PHE A 144 -0.43 -11.71 -7.65
CA PHE A 144 0.31 -11.43 -8.88
C PHE A 144 -0.29 -10.25 -9.67
N ASN A 145 0.56 -9.36 -10.16
CA ASN A 145 0.21 -8.14 -10.90
C ASN A 145 0.33 -8.20 -12.44
N LEU A 146 0.73 -9.32 -13.03
CA LEU A 146 0.94 -9.45 -14.48
C LEU A 146 -0.23 -10.14 -15.21
N GLY A 147 -1.48 -9.81 -14.84
CA GLY A 147 -2.67 -10.37 -15.49
C GLY A 147 -2.98 -11.84 -15.12
N HIS A 148 -2.43 -12.31 -14.00
CA HIS A 148 -2.81 -13.59 -13.40
C HIS A 148 -4.01 -13.36 -12.48
N LYS A 149 -5.07 -14.13 -12.70
CA LYS A 149 -6.26 -14.06 -11.85
C LYS A 149 -5.99 -14.79 -10.54
N PHE A 150 -6.18 -14.09 -9.42
CA PHE A 150 -5.98 -14.67 -8.10
C PHE A 150 -6.92 -15.84 -7.83
N GLU A 151 -6.37 -16.95 -7.35
CA GLU A 151 -7.10 -18.13 -6.90
C GLU A 151 -6.50 -18.67 -5.60
N ALA A 152 -7.27 -18.59 -4.49
CA ALA A 152 -6.80 -19.00 -3.17
C ALA A 152 -6.35 -20.48 -3.10
N SER A 153 -6.87 -21.34 -3.97
CA SER A 153 -6.45 -22.75 -4.02
C SER A 153 -5.12 -22.99 -4.76
N MET A 154 -4.64 -22.02 -5.54
CA MET A 154 -3.43 -22.18 -6.38
C MET A 154 -2.31 -21.24 -5.98
N ASP A 155 -2.63 -20.02 -5.54
CA ASP A 155 -1.65 -18.97 -5.25
C ASP A 155 -1.09 -19.04 -3.82
N PHE A 156 -1.28 -20.17 -3.14
CA PHE A 156 -0.74 -20.44 -1.82
C PHE A 156 0.76 -20.74 -1.87
N ILE A 157 1.51 -20.20 -0.91
CA ILE A 157 2.91 -20.56 -0.66
C ILE A 157 3.11 -21.13 0.74
N SER A 158 4.05 -22.06 0.85
CA SER A 158 4.42 -22.62 2.14
C SER A 158 5.10 -21.57 3.04
N PRO A 159 5.06 -21.74 4.38
CA PRO A 159 5.78 -20.85 5.30
C PRO A 159 7.30 -20.77 5.02
N GLU A 160 7.90 -21.85 4.53
CA GLU A 160 9.32 -21.88 4.18
C GLU A 160 9.61 -21.07 2.91
N GLU A 161 8.78 -21.22 1.87
CA GLU A 161 8.88 -20.40 0.66
C GLU A 161 8.68 -18.92 0.97
N ARG A 162 7.70 -18.56 1.82
CA ARG A 162 7.51 -17.17 2.27
C ARG A 162 8.78 -16.62 2.91
N ARG A 163 9.40 -17.40 3.82
CA ARG A 163 10.63 -16.98 4.50
C ARG A 163 11.76 -16.76 3.49
N THR A 164 11.95 -17.68 2.54
CA THR A 164 12.97 -17.51 1.49
C THR A 164 12.74 -16.27 0.64
N LEU A 165 11.50 -16.01 0.21
CA LEU A 165 11.15 -14.81 -0.56
C LEU A 165 11.41 -13.53 0.23
N HIS A 166 11.09 -13.54 1.53
CA HIS A 166 11.36 -12.42 2.43
C HIS A 166 12.87 -12.18 2.61
N ASP A 167 13.65 -13.23 2.89
CA ASP A 167 15.10 -13.13 3.08
C ASP A 167 15.80 -12.63 1.80
N ASN A 168 15.32 -13.07 0.63
CA ASN A 168 15.79 -12.58 -0.66
C ASN A 168 15.48 -11.09 -0.85
N TYR A 169 14.28 -10.64 -0.48
CA TYR A 169 13.91 -9.23 -0.50
C TYR A 169 14.82 -8.39 0.41
N LEU A 170 15.05 -8.82 1.65
CA LEU A 170 15.95 -8.14 2.60
C LEU A 170 17.41 -8.10 2.13
N SER A 171 17.82 -9.09 1.33
CA SER A 171 19.16 -9.15 0.76
C SER A 171 19.31 -8.35 -0.54
N SER A 172 18.22 -7.78 -1.07
CA SER A 172 18.23 -7.07 -2.35
C SER A 172 18.95 -5.72 -2.29
N GLN A 173 19.55 -5.32 -3.41
CA GLN A 173 20.16 -3.99 -3.55
C GLN A 173 19.13 -2.87 -3.36
N PHE A 174 17.88 -3.11 -3.77
CA PHE A 174 16.79 -2.16 -3.55
C PHE A 174 16.58 -1.91 -2.06
N TYR A 175 16.45 -2.98 -1.25
CA TYR A 175 16.31 -2.88 0.20
C TYR A 175 17.53 -2.21 0.86
N SER A 176 18.74 -2.55 0.41
CA SER A 176 19.97 -1.90 0.87
C SER A 176 19.98 -0.39 0.58
N ASN A 177 19.61 0.02 -0.63
CA ASN A 177 19.54 1.42 -1.03
C ASN A 177 18.47 2.18 -0.24
N MET A 178 17.31 1.56 0.00
CA MET A 178 16.25 2.10 0.83
C MET A 178 16.73 2.38 2.26
N ASN A 179 17.37 1.39 2.89
CA ASN A 179 17.91 1.53 4.25
C ASN A 179 19.02 2.58 4.33
N ALA A 180 19.87 2.69 3.30
CA ALA A 180 20.92 3.70 3.24
C ALA A 180 20.35 5.12 3.04
N TYR A 181 19.26 5.26 2.27
CA TYR A 181 18.59 6.53 2.05
C TYR A 181 18.01 7.08 3.35
N ARG A 182 17.36 6.22 4.15
CA ARG A 182 16.96 6.54 5.51
C ARG A 182 16.72 5.29 6.36
N ALA A 183 17.52 5.14 7.41
CA ALA A 183 17.37 4.04 8.35
C ALA A 183 16.12 4.21 9.23
N PRO A 184 15.34 3.15 9.47
CA PRO A 184 14.15 3.25 10.28
C PRO A 184 14.43 3.33 11.78
N LEU A 185 13.59 4.07 12.51
CA LEU A 185 13.56 4.06 13.99
C LEU A 185 12.82 2.83 14.53
N MET A 186 11.86 2.28 13.77
CA MET A 186 11.03 1.11 14.09
C MET A 186 10.75 0.29 12.83
N GLN A 187 10.59 -1.03 13.02
CA GLN A 187 10.61 -2.08 12.01
C GLN A 187 9.28 -2.87 12.05
N ALA A 188 8.53 -3.02 10.94
CA ALA A 188 7.22 -3.69 10.85
C ALA A 188 7.02 -4.65 9.63
N GLU A 189 7.22 -5.96 9.79
CA GLU A 189 7.28 -6.96 8.68
C GLU A 189 6.17 -6.96 7.60
N GLY A 190 5.02 -6.34 7.82
CA GLY A 190 3.97 -6.14 6.81
C GLY A 190 2.91 -5.16 7.28
N ILE A 191 1.90 -4.89 6.45
CA ILE A 191 0.78 -4.00 6.77
C ILE A 191 -0.48 -4.81 7.05
N TYR A 192 -1.04 -4.64 8.23
CA TYR A 192 -2.28 -5.23 8.71
C TYR A 192 -3.51 -4.41 8.34
N TYR A 193 -4.48 -5.07 7.74
CA TYR A 193 -5.82 -4.59 7.44
C TYR A 193 -6.84 -5.36 8.26
N THR A 194 -7.75 -4.66 8.94
CA THR A 194 -8.94 -5.35 9.48
C THR A 194 -9.84 -5.79 8.33
N TRP A 195 -10.69 -6.78 8.57
CA TRP A 195 -11.72 -7.12 7.58
C TRP A 195 -12.69 -5.96 7.31
N ALA A 196 -12.90 -5.05 8.28
CA ALA A 196 -13.67 -3.84 8.06
C ALA A 196 -12.99 -2.89 7.05
N ASP A 197 -11.66 -2.76 7.11
CA ASP A 197 -10.90 -1.96 6.13
C ASP A 197 -10.94 -2.60 4.75
N ILE A 198 -10.77 -3.92 4.65
CA ILE A 198 -10.95 -4.63 3.38
C ILE A 198 -12.36 -4.43 2.85
N ASN A 199 -13.39 -4.53 3.68
CA ASN A 199 -14.76 -4.32 3.26
C ASN A 199 -15.02 -2.89 2.77
N LYS A 200 -14.33 -1.87 3.31
CA LYS A 200 -14.37 -0.51 2.75
C LYS A 200 -13.79 -0.50 1.33
N ILE A 201 -12.65 -1.16 1.10
CA ILE A 201 -12.04 -1.27 -0.23
C ILE A 201 -13.00 -1.93 -1.23
N LEU A 202 -13.67 -3.01 -0.82
CA LEU A 202 -14.63 -3.74 -1.67
C LEU A 202 -15.85 -2.91 -2.07
N ASN A 203 -16.28 -2.02 -1.18
CA ASN A 203 -17.53 -1.27 -1.33
C ASN A 203 -17.31 0.20 -1.70
N GLU A 204 -16.06 0.59 -1.99
CA GLU A 204 -15.74 1.95 -2.40
C GLU A 204 -16.40 2.26 -3.75
N ARG A 205 -16.99 3.45 -3.84
CA ARG A 205 -17.79 3.86 -5.00
C ARG A 205 -17.27 5.16 -5.59
N ASN A 206 -17.31 5.24 -6.90
CA ASN A 206 -17.05 6.49 -7.60
C ASN A 206 -18.22 7.48 -7.40
N ILE A 207 -18.04 8.71 -7.89
CA ILE A 207 -19.04 9.79 -7.78
C ILE A 207 -20.39 9.45 -8.44
N ASP A 208 -20.41 8.49 -9.37
CA ASP A 208 -21.62 8.03 -10.06
C ASP A 208 -22.26 6.82 -9.33
N GLY A 209 -21.76 6.45 -8.15
CA GLY A 209 -22.25 5.35 -7.32
C GLY A 209 -21.83 3.95 -7.80
N ARG A 210 -20.92 3.84 -8.77
CA ARG A 210 -20.43 2.55 -9.29
C ARG A 210 -19.25 2.05 -8.47
N LEU A 211 -19.17 0.74 -8.27
CA LEU A 211 -18.03 0.08 -7.64
C LEU A 211 -16.81 0.15 -8.56
N TYR A 212 -15.63 0.28 -7.97
CA TYR A 212 -14.37 0.12 -8.69
C TYR A 212 -14.11 -1.36 -9.02
N LYS A 213 -13.42 -1.61 -10.14
CA LYS A 213 -13.04 -2.97 -10.56
C LYS A 213 -11.65 -3.37 -10.11
N GLU A 214 -10.74 -2.40 -10.02
CA GLU A 214 -9.35 -2.63 -9.67
C GLU A 214 -8.82 -1.51 -8.77
N VAL A 215 -7.81 -1.86 -7.98
CA VAL A 215 -6.95 -0.91 -7.28
C VAL A 215 -5.58 -0.98 -7.93
N GLN A 216 -5.11 0.17 -8.41
CA GLN A 216 -3.73 0.33 -8.83
C GLN A 216 -2.91 0.84 -7.66
N PHE A 217 -1.78 0.23 -7.44
CA PHE A 217 -0.94 0.59 -6.33
C PHE A 217 0.42 1.08 -6.80
N PHE A 218 0.97 2.01 -6.04
CA PHE A 218 2.17 2.75 -6.35
C PHE A 218 3.07 2.85 -5.14
N LEU A 219 4.37 2.94 -5.37
CA LEU A 219 5.31 3.35 -4.35
C LEU A 219 5.23 4.87 -4.16
N GLY A 220 4.92 5.30 -2.95
CA GLY A 220 4.97 6.69 -2.50
C GLY A 220 6.09 6.90 -1.48
N GLU A 221 6.49 8.14 -1.23
CA GLU A 221 7.48 8.51 -0.23
C GLU A 221 6.81 9.42 0.79
N VAL A 222 6.94 9.06 2.08
CA VAL A 222 6.34 9.78 3.20
C VAL A 222 6.90 11.21 3.24
N ILE A 223 6.01 12.19 3.29
CA ILE A 223 6.40 13.60 3.23
C ILE A 223 6.66 14.13 4.64
N GLU A 224 7.61 15.05 4.76
CA GLU A 224 7.86 15.72 6.04
C GLU A 224 6.63 16.51 6.50
N LEU A 225 6.26 16.35 7.77
CA LEU A 225 5.06 16.97 8.34
C LEU A 225 5.01 18.48 8.10
N ASP A 226 6.16 19.16 8.20
CA ASP A 226 6.23 20.61 8.00
C ASP A 226 5.93 21.01 6.54
N ILE A 227 6.29 20.19 5.55
CA ILE A 227 5.93 20.41 4.14
C ILE A 227 4.41 20.26 3.95
N ILE A 228 3.80 19.23 4.56
CA ILE A 228 2.35 19.04 4.51
C ILE A 228 1.61 20.18 5.23
N ARG A 229 2.10 20.60 6.40
CA ARG A 229 1.54 21.75 7.14
C ARG A 229 1.62 23.03 6.32
N GLU A 230 2.72 23.29 5.64
CA GLU A 230 2.87 24.42 4.73
C GLU A 230 1.85 24.37 3.59
N TYR A 231 1.67 23.21 2.96
CA TYR A 231 0.64 23.01 1.94
C TYR A 231 -0.77 23.37 2.45
N PHE A 232 -1.15 22.90 3.65
CA PHE A 232 -2.47 23.20 4.22
C PHE A 232 -2.61 24.62 4.79
N ARG A 233 -1.52 25.26 5.19
CA ARG A 233 -1.50 26.69 5.54
C ARG A 233 -1.85 27.54 4.32
N ASP A 234 -1.32 27.17 3.16
CA ASP A 234 -1.56 27.85 1.89
C ASP A 234 -2.93 27.46 1.28
N ASN A 235 -3.52 26.36 1.77
CA ASN A 235 -4.87 25.88 1.45
C ASN A 235 -5.83 25.94 2.67
N PRO A 236 -6.11 27.13 3.22
CA PRO A 236 -6.84 27.30 4.49
C PRO A 236 -8.34 26.96 4.45
N TYR A 237 -8.83 26.39 3.35
CA TYR A 237 -10.20 25.86 3.22
C TYR A 237 -10.36 24.49 3.88
N TYR A 238 -9.25 23.81 4.14
CA TYR A 238 -9.21 22.49 4.73
C TYR A 238 -8.61 22.54 6.14
N ILE A 239 -9.01 21.60 6.99
CA ILE A 239 -8.35 21.30 8.25
C ILE A 239 -7.60 20.00 8.02
N PHE A 240 -6.31 20.05 8.29
CA PHE A 240 -5.44 18.89 8.31
C PHE A 240 -5.21 18.47 9.76
N ASP A 241 -5.43 17.19 10.04
CA ASP A 241 -5.15 16.58 11.33
C ASP A 241 -3.65 16.23 11.43
N ASP A 242 -2.88 17.21 11.89
CA ASP A 242 -1.43 17.08 12.04
C ASP A 242 -1.03 16.10 13.14
N VAL A 243 -1.89 15.89 14.14
CA VAL A 243 -1.69 14.90 15.20
C VAL A 243 -1.84 13.49 14.65
N ALA A 244 -2.91 13.23 13.88
CA ALA A 244 -3.13 11.95 13.23
C ALA A 244 -2.01 11.63 12.23
N TYR A 245 -1.59 12.60 11.41
CA TYR A 245 -0.46 12.42 10.50
C TYR A 245 0.85 12.13 11.24
N ALA A 246 1.17 12.92 12.27
CA ALA A 246 2.38 12.71 13.07
C ALA A 246 2.37 11.33 13.76
N ALA A 247 1.21 10.87 14.23
CA ALA A 247 1.05 9.54 14.79
C ALA A 247 1.23 8.42 13.74
N ALA A 248 0.85 8.67 12.49
CA ALA A 248 0.94 7.71 11.40
C ALA A 248 2.34 7.63 10.76
N TYR A 249 3.04 8.77 10.67
CA TYR A 249 4.24 8.96 9.84
C TYR A 249 5.43 9.63 10.55
N GLY A 250 5.28 10.12 11.78
CA GLY A 250 6.35 10.81 12.49
C GLY A 250 7.60 9.96 12.64
N GLY A 251 8.76 10.48 12.22
CA GLY A 251 10.03 9.75 12.21
C GLY A 251 10.23 8.85 10.98
N ASN A 252 9.22 8.74 10.12
CA ASN A 252 9.18 7.91 8.93
C ASN A 252 9.23 8.74 7.63
N GLU A 253 9.49 10.05 7.72
CA GLU A 253 9.57 10.93 6.55
C GLU A 253 10.65 10.42 5.57
N LYS A 254 10.54 10.68 4.27
CA LYS A 254 11.45 10.18 3.22
C LYS A 254 11.50 8.66 3.04
N ARG A 255 10.66 7.88 3.74
CA ARG A 255 10.57 6.42 3.53
C ARG A 255 9.57 6.06 2.45
N LEU A 256 9.73 4.89 1.82
CA LEU A 256 8.71 4.38 0.91
C LEU A 256 7.48 3.86 1.66
N THR A 257 6.34 3.98 1.01
CA THR A 257 5.03 3.49 1.41
C THR A 257 4.25 3.09 0.15
N THR A 258 3.11 2.42 0.30
CA THR A 258 2.30 1.98 -0.83
C THR A 258 1.01 2.75 -0.88
N ILE A 259 0.80 3.48 -1.96
CA ILE A 259 -0.43 4.23 -2.20
C ILE A 259 -1.33 3.40 -3.13
N GLY A 260 -2.50 3.04 -2.64
CA GLY A 260 -3.61 2.51 -3.44
C GLY A 260 -4.35 3.64 -4.14
N LYS A 261 -4.68 3.42 -5.41
CA LYS A 261 -5.39 4.32 -6.31
C LYS A 261 -6.51 3.53 -6.96
N TYR A 262 -7.75 3.90 -6.69
CA TYR A 262 -8.90 3.34 -7.39
C TYR A 262 -8.93 3.86 -8.84
N LEU A 263 -9.01 2.95 -9.80
CA LEU A 263 -9.12 3.30 -11.21
C LEU A 263 -10.59 3.27 -11.64
N PRO A 264 -11.20 4.42 -11.97
CA PRO A 264 -12.55 4.45 -12.53
C PRO A 264 -12.54 3.82 -13.92
N ASP A 265 -13.57 3.02 -14.21
CA ASP A 265 -13.75 2.33 -15.50
C ASP A 265 -13.80 3.30 -16.71
N ASP A 266 -14.22 4.55 -16.48
CA ASP A 266 -14.78 5.37 -17.56
C ASP A 266 -14.04 6.72 -17.79
N LEU A 267 -13.25 7.27 -16.86
CA LEU A 267 -12.74 8.68 -16.96
C LEU A 267 -11.48 8.99 -16.12
N VAL A 268 -10.49 9.66 -16.73
CA VAL A 268 -9.36 10.33 -16.05
C VAL A 268 -9.87 11.52 -15.21
N GLY A 269 -9.43 11.68 -13.97
CA GLY A 269 -9.80 12.78 -13.05
C GLY A 269 -10.86 12.45 -12.00
N LYS A 270 -11.20 11.16 -11.82
CA LYS A 270 -12.16 10.66 -10.79
C LYS A 270 -11.50 9.71 -9.79
N GLU A 271 -10.17 9.75 -9.68
CA GLU A 271 -9.43 8.75 -8.92
C GLU A 271 -9.48 9.06 -7.41
N VAL A 272 -9.69 8.02 -6.62
CA VAL A 272 -9.61 8.09 -5.16
C VAL A 272 -8.33 7.39 -4.72
N PHE A 273 -7.63 7.98 -3.76
CA PHE A 273 -6.39 7.44 -3.24
C PHE A 273 -6.57 7.05 -1.78
N PHE A 274 -5.90 5.98 -1.38
CA PHE A 274 -5.74 5.59 0.00
C PHE A 274 -4.30 5.14 0.22
N ASP A 275 -3.71 5.44 1.36
CA ASP A 275 -2.41 4.86 1.68
C ASP A 275 -2.66 3.48 2.24
N MET A 276 -2.04 2.46 1.66
CA MET A 276 -2.13 1.14 2.25
C MET A 276 -1.50 1.09 3.64
N GLY A 277 -0.65 2.04 3.98
CA GLY A 277 0.19 2.09 5.17
C GLY A 277 1.66 2.18 4.78
N SER A 278 2.49 2.59 5.73
CA SER A 278 3.94 2.56 5.52
C SER A 278 4.37 1.12 5.34
N LEU A 279 5.05 0.87 4.23
CA LEU A 279 5.86 -0.32 4.09
C LEU A 279 7.07 -0.13 4.93
N TYR A 280 7.31 -0.99 5.91
CA TYR A 280 8.66 -1.50 6.07
C TYR A 280 8.70 -2.60 7.12
N PRO A 281 9.43 -3.71 6.89
CA PRO A 281 9.94 -4.53 7.98
C PRO A 281 10.70 -3.76 9.02
#